data_AF-A0A1V6HYK6-F1
#
_entry.id   AF-A0A1V6HYK6-F1
#
_cell.length_a   1.000
_cell.length_b   1.000
_cell.length_c   1.000
_cell.angle_alpha   90.00
_cell.angle_beta   90.00
_cell.angle_gamma   90.00
#
_symmetry.space_group_name_H-M   'P 1'
#
loop_
_entity.id
_entity.type
_entity.pdbx_description
1 polymer ?
#
loop_
_entity_poly.entity_id
_entity_poly.type
_entity_poly.pdbx_seq_one_letter_code
_entity_poly.pdbx_strand_id
1 'polypeptide(L)'
;MIAANEMLDNVVKYTSNKILPQVFIAIRKMDTLQLITANTITPIQVDSLRNAVYDANRLSQPKTKIDHNEAKEKNKKLGLIDVYHKTKNPIQINFYTINDGSIFAEVIATFKI
;
A
#
# COMPACT_ATOMS: atom_id res chain seq x y z
N MET A 1 0.45 13.60 -8.38
CA MET A 1 1.15 14.11 -7.18
C MET A 1 0.49 13.70 -5.86
N ILE A 2 -0.82 13.42 -5.79
CA ILE A 2 -1.53 13.11 -4.54
C ILE A 2 -1.32 11.66 -4.02
N ALA A 3 -1.15 10.67 -4.91
CA ALA A 3 -0.95 9.28 -4.47
C ALA A 3 0.37 9.06 -3.71
N ALA A 4 1.39 9.90 -3.96
CA ALA A 4 2.63 9.87 -3.22
C ALA A 4 2.45 10.26 -1.75
N ASN A 5 1.62 11.26 -1.49
CA ASN A 5 1.30 11.66 -0.12
C ASN A 5 0.55 10.56 0.63
N GLU A 6 -0.40 9.88 -0.02
CA GLU A 6 -1.14 8.77 0.62
C GLU A 6 -0.23 7.59 0.96
N MET A 7 0.66 7.20 0.04
CA MET A 7 1.62 6.12 0.30
C MET A 7 2.62 6.50 1.39
N LEU A 8 3.09 7.76 1.37
CA LEU A 8 3.98 8.29 2.40
C LEU A 8 3.31 8.35 3.77
N ASP A 9 2.09 8.87 3.85
CA ASP A 9 1.32 8.97 5.09
C ASP A 9 1.12 7.59 5.73
N ASN A 10 0.83 6.57 4.93
CA ASN A 10 0.65 5.20 5.44
C ASN A 10 1.94 4.67 6.06
N VAL A 11 3.08 4.87 5.40
CA VAL A 11 4.37 4.40 5.91
C VAL A 11 4.84 5.24 7.12
N VAL A 12 4.65 6.55 7.11
CA VAL A 12 5.00 7.44 8.22
C VAL A 12 4.15 7.13 9.46
N LYS A 13 2.82 7.03 9.33
CA LYS A 13 1.93 6.69 10.46
C LYS A 13 2.29 5.36 11.12
N TYR A 14 2.71 4.38 10.32
CA TYR A 14 3.08 3.07 10.83
C TYR A 14 4.46 3.08 11.51
N THR A 15 5.43 3.81 10.95
CA THR A 15 6.81 3.84 11.44
C THR A 15 7.04 4.82 12.58
N SER A 16 6.24 5.88 12.73
CA SER A 16 6.45 6.97 13.69
C SER A 16 6.53 6.52 15.16
N ASN A 17 5.90 5.40 15.50
CA ASN A 17 5.87 4.87 16.86
C ASN A 17 6.92 3.77 17.11
N LYS A 18 7.83 3.52 16.14
CA LYS A 18 8.90 2.54 16.28
C LYS A 18 10.18 3.19 16.81
N ILE A 19 10.96 2.40 17.55
CA ILE A 19 12.24 2.82 18.15
C ILE A 19 13.26 3.20 17.06
N LEU A 20 13.25 2.50 15.92
CA LEU A 20 14.07 2.79 14.75
C LEU A 20 13.18 2.82 13.50
N PRO A 21 12.59 3.98 13.17
CA PRO A 21 11.76 4.11 11.97
C PRO A 21 12.64 4.01 10.72
N GLN A 22 12.40 3.00 9.90
CA GLN A 22 13.03 2.86 8.59
C GLN A 22 11.96 2.99 7.53
N VAL A 23 12.14 3.98 6.66
CA VAL A 23 11.26 4.28 5.54
C VAL A 23 12.11 4.29 4.29
N PHE A 24 11.71 3.51 3.30
CA PHE A 24 12.29 3.51 1.97
C PHE A 24 11.27 4.07 0.99
N ILE A 25 11.71 5.01 0.15
CA ILE A 25 10.90 5.60 -0.90
C ILE A 25 11.73 5.60 -2.17
N ALA A 26 11.17 5.10 -3.26
CA ALA A 26 11.80 5.15 -4.56
C ALA A 26 10.77 5.51 -5.64
N ILE A 27 11.25 6.21 -6.67
CA ILE A 27 10.52 6.45 -7.90
C ILE A 27 11.31 5.79 -9.02
N ARG A 28 10.70 4.82 -9.70
CA ARG A 28 11.32 4.10 -10.82
C ARG A 28 10.60 4.47 -12.10
N LYS A 29 11.33 4.97 -13.09
CA LYS A 29 10.80 5.24 -14.43
C LYS A 29 11.33 4.17 -15.39
N MET A 30 10.40 3.49 -16.05
CA MET A 30 10.62 2.62 -17.21
C MET A 30 9.59 2.99 -18.27
N ASP A 31 8.94 1.99 -18.88
CA ASP A 31 7.72 2.13 -19.70
C ASP A 31 6.50 2.56 -18.86
N THR A 32 6.62 2.48 -17.54
CA THR A 32 5.67 3.00 -16.56
C THR A 32 6.41 3.85 -15.52
N LEU A 33 5.67 4.68 -14.79
CA LEU A 33 6.19 5.35 -13.60
C LEU A 33 5.72 4.58 -12.37
N GLN A 34 6.65 4.07 -11.58
CA GLN A 34 6.37 3.35 -10.35
C GLN A 34 6.77 4.20 -9.15
N LEU A 35 5.85 4.35 -8.21
CA LEU A 35 6.14 4.84 -6.87
C LEU A 35 6.19 3.65 -5.92
N ILE A 36 7.27 3.57 -5.17
CA ILE A 36 7.56 2.47 -4.26
C ILE A 36 7.74 3.06 -2.87
N THR A 37 7.01 2.53 -1.90
CA THR A 37 7.21 2.82 -0.48
C THR A 37 7.38 1.52 0.28
N ALA A 38 8.36 1.45 1.15
CA ALA A 38 8.63 0.23 1.92
C ALA A 38 9.07 0.53 3.35
N ASN A 39 8.81 -0.42 4.24
CA ASN A 39 9.23 -0.38 5.64
C ASN A 39 9.29 -1.79 6.22
N THR A 40 10.00 -1.93 7.34
CA THR A 40 10.09 -3.20 8.06
C THR A 40 8.85 -3.42 8.95
N ILE A 41 8.25 -4.60 8.83
CA ILE A 41 7.10 -5.08 9.60
C ILE A 41 7.45 -6.40 10.31
N THR A 42 6.62 -6.81 11.26
CA THR A 42 6.76 -8.12 11.90
C THR A 42 6.05 -9.21 11.08
N PRO A 43 6.45 -10.49 11.20
CA PRO A 43 5.82 -11.59 10.44
C PRO A 43 4.29 -11.68 10.63
N ILE A 44 3.78 -11.43 11.84
CA ILE A 44 2.34 -11.46 12.14
C ILE A 44 1.53 -10.41 11.35
N GLN A 45 2.18 -9.36 10.84
CA GLN A 45 1.51 -8.26 10.12
C GLN A 45 1.42 -8.51 8.61
N VAL A 46 2.12 -9.52 8.08
CA VAL A 46 2.17 -9.80 6.65
C VAL A 46 0.78 -10.05 6.07
N ASP A 47 0.01 -10.94 6.68
CA ASP A 47 -1.32 -11.30 6.19
C ASP A 47 -2.29 -10.12 6.29
N SER A 48 -2.20 -9.34 7.36
CA SER A 48 -3.03 -8.14 7.53
C SER A 48 -2.77 -7.11 6.43
N LEU A 49 -1.51 -6.83 6.12
CA LEU A 49 -1.15 -5.88 5.07
C LEU A 49 -1.48 -6.41 3.67
N ARG A 50 -1.25 -7.71 3.43
CA ARG A 50 -1.63 -8.37 2.16
C ARG A 50 -3.14 -8.26 1.92
N ASN A 51 -3.95 -8.57 2.93
CA ASN A 51 -5.41 -8.49 2.85
C ASN A 51 -5.88 -7.04 2.63
N ALA A 52 -5.25 -6.07 3.29
CA ALA A 52 -5.58 -4.65 3.10
C ALA A 52 -5.37 -4.19 1.65
N VAL A 53 -4.24 -4.56 1.03
CA VAL A 53 -3.96 -4.25 -0.39
C VAL A 53 -4.90 -5.00 -1.33
N TYR A 54 -5.14 -6.29 -1.07
CA TYR A 54 -6.08 -7.10 -1.85
C TYR A 54 -7.49 -6.50 -1.84
N ASP A 55 -8.00 -6.15 -0.67
CA ASP A 55 -9.33 -5.56 -0.53
C ASP A 55 -9.40 -4.16 -1.15
N ALA A 56 -8.36 -3.34 -1.01
CA ALA A 56 -8.32 -2.04 -1.67
C ALA A 56 -8.43 -2.19 -3.20
N ASN A 57 -7.66 -3.11 -3.80
CA ASN A 57 -7.76 -3.41 -5.22
C ASN A 57 -9.16 -3.91 -5.62
N ARG A 58 -9.74 -4.83 -4.82
CA ARG A 58 -11.08 -5.39 -5.07
C ARG A 58 -12.19 -4.34 -4.99
N LEU A 59 -12.16 -3.49 -3.96
CA LEU A 59 -13.18 -2.46 -3.71
C LEU A 59 -13.06 -1.26 -4.66
N SER A 60 -11.90 -1.06 -5.29
CA SER A 60 -11.67 0.01 -6.26
C SER A 60 -12.10 -0.36 -7.68
N GLN A 61 -12.39 -1.63 -7.93
CA GLN A 61 -12.97 -2.06 -9.21
C GLN A 61 -14.43 -1.61 -9.31
N PRO A 62 -14.90 -1.24 -10.51
CA PRO A 62 -16.31 -0.93 -10.70
C PRO A 62 -17.15 -2.20 -10.43
N LYS A 63 -17.90 -2.23 -9.32
CA LYS A 63 -18.93 -3.25 -9.05
C LYS A 63 -20.26 -2.61 -8.65
N THR A 64 -21.33 -3.23 -9.10
CA THR A 64 -22.68 -2.65 -9.26
C THR A 64 -23.52 -2.54 -7.99
N LYS A 65 -23.10 -3.06 -6.84
CA LYS A 65 -23.77 -2.85 -5.54
C LYS A 65 -22.74 -2.96 -4.42
N ILE A 66 -22.59 -1.92 -3.61
CA ILE A 66 -21.70 -1.90 -2.43
C ILE A 66 -22.54 -2.32 -1.22
N ASP A 67 -22.11 -3.35 -0.50
CA ASP A 67 -22.73 -3.77 0.77
C ASP A 67 -22.36 -2.79 1.91
N HIS A 68 -23.23 -2.64 2.91
CA HIS A 68 -23.05 -1.73 4.03
C HIS A 68 -21.81 -2.06 4.89
N ASN A 69 -21.45 -3.35 4.97
CA ASN A 69 -20.21 -3.79 5.61
C ASN A 69 -18.96 -3.41 4.79
N GLU A 70 -19.06 -3.43 3.46
CA GLU A 70 -17.99 -2.97 2.57
C GLU A 70 -17.76 -1.45 2.69
N ALA A 71 -18.79 -0.66 2.99
CA ALA A 71 -18.65 0.79 3.21
C ALA A 71 -17.80 1.14 4.45
N LYS A 72 -17.95 0.38 5.56
CA LYS A 72 -17.11 0.56 6.77
C LYS A 72 -15.66 0.15 6.53
N GLU A 73 -15.43 -0.94 5.80
CA GLU A 73 -14.07 -1.35 5.41
C GLU A 73 -13.42 -0.36 4.45
N LYS A 74 -14.20 0.16 3.49
CA LYS A 74 -13.77 1.18 2.53
C LYS A 74 -13.23 2.42 3.25
N ASN A 75 -13.89 2.87 4.32
CA ASN A 75 -13.43 4.00 5.13
C ASN A 75 -12.07 3.78 5.82
N LYS A 76 -11.73 2.55 6.23
CA LYS A 76 -10.43 2.23 6.83
C LYS A 76 -9.31 2.12 5.80
N LYS A 77 -9.65 1.86 4.54
CA LYS A 77 -8.71 1.59 3.44
C LYS A 77 -8.67 2.72 2.39
N LEU A 78 -9.25 3.89 2.71
CA LEU A 78 -9.40 5.02 1.78
C LEU A 78 -8.08 5.42 1.12
N GLY A 79 -6.98 5.52 1.86
CA GLY A 79 -5.68 5.91 1.30
C GLY A 79 -5.18 4.97 0.18
N LEU A 80 -5.34 3.65 0.34
CA LEU A 80 -4.97 2.67 -0.69
C LEU A 80 -5.95 2.70 -1.87
N ILE A 81 -7.25 2.81 -1.59
CA ILE A 81 -8.29 2.91 -2.64
C ILE A 81 -8.07 4.16 -3.50
N ASP A 82 -7.71 5.27 -2.88
CA ASP A 82 -7.34 6.51 -3.53
C ASP A 82 -6.11 6.35 -4.44
N VAL A 83 -5.08 5.63 -3.98
CA VAL A 83 -3.91 5.29 -4.78
C VAL A 83 -4.30 4.49 -6.03
N TYR A 84 -5.19 3.50 -5.88
CA TYR A 84 -5.72 2.75 -7.03
C TYR A 84 -6.41 3.68 -8.03
N HIS A 85 -7.35 4.53 -7.59
CA HIS A 85 -8.09 5.39 -8.52
C HIS A 85 -7.20 6.44 -9.21
N LYS A 86 -6.18 6.95 -8.51
CA LYS A 86 -5.21 7.91 -9.06
C LYS A 86 -4.26 7.26 -10.08
N THR A 87 -3.90 6.00 -9.88
CA THR A 87 -2.99 5.26 -10.78
C THR A 87 -3.73 4.52 -11.90
N LYS A 88 -5.04 4.27 -11.70
CA LYS A 88 -5.89 3.41 -12.54
C LYS A 88 -5.29 2.01 -12.74
N ASN A 89 -4.58 1.50 -11.74
CA ASN A 89 -3.83 0.26 -11.79
C ASN A 89 -3.86 -0.43 -10.42
N PRO A 90 -3.92 -1.77 -10.34
CA PRO A 90 -3.80 -2.47 -9.07
C PRO A 90 -2.48 -2.15 -8.35
N ILE A 91 -2.57 -1.95 -7.05
CA ILE A 91 -1.43 -1.79 -6.16
C ILE A 91 -0.79 -3.16 -5.97
N GLN A 92 0.53 -3.23 -6.09
CA GLN A 92 1.29 -4.45 -5.86
C GLN A 92 1.94 -4.40 -4.47
N ILE A 93 2.17 -5.56 -3.89
CA ILE A 93 2.89 -5.70 -2.62
C ILE A 93 3.85 -6.88 -2.68
N ASN A 94 5.10 -6.64 -2.26
CA ASN A 94 6.13 -7.66 -2.11
C ASN A 94 6.58 -7.74 -0.65
N PHE A 95 7.06 -8.91 -0.25
CA PHE A 95 7.57 -9.17 1.10
C PHE A 95 8.92 -9.88 0.99
N TYR A 96 9.91 -9.37 1.70
CA TYR A 96 11.26 -9.93 1.73
C TYR A 96 11.66 -10.17 3.19
N THR A 97 12.00 -11.40 3.53
CA THR A 97 12.57 -11.69 4.85
C THR A 97 13.98 -11.11 4.92
N ILE A 98 14.26 -10.34 5.97
CA ILE A 98 15.60 -9.82 6.25
C ILE A 98 16.28 -10.65 7.33
N ASN A 99 17.60 -10.50 7.48
CA ASN A 99 18.44 -11.41 8.27
C ASN A 99 18.02 -11.57 9.75
N ASP A 100 17.36 -10.58 10.34
CA ASP A 100 16.87 -10.62 11.72
C ASP A 100 15.49 -11.27 11.89
N GLY A 101 14.93 -11.83 10.80
CA GLY A 101 13.60 -12.44 10.78
C GLY A 101 12.45 -11.45 10.58
N SER A 102 12.71 -10.15 10.53
CA SER A 102 11.70 -9.16 10.15
C SER A 102 11.38 -9.24 8.66
N ILE A 103 10.31 -8.57 8.25
CA ILE A 103 9.86 -8.55 6.87
C ILE A 103 9.97 -7.13 6.32
N PHE A 104 10.74 -6.95 5.25
CA PHE A 104 10.71 -5.74 4.44
C PHE A 104 9.50 -5.80 3.51
N ALA A 105 8.49 -4.96 3.77
CA ALA A 105 7.27 -4.91 2.99
C ALA A 105 7.32 -3.74 2.01
N GLU A 106 7.17 -4.03 0.72
CA GLU A 106 7.24 -3.07 -0.38
C GLU A 106 5.86 -2.91 -1.00
N VAL A 107 5.32 -1.69 -1.02
CA VAL A 107 4.06 -1.34 -1.68
C VAL A 107 4.38 -0.52 -2.94
N ILE A 108 3.82 -0.93 -4.07
CA ILE A 108 4.13 -0.38 -5.39
C ILE A 108 2.85 0.13 -6.06
N ALA A 109 2.85 1.40 -6.43
CA ALA A 109 1.82 2.04 -7.24
C ALA A 109 2.38 2.34 -8.64
N THR A 110 1.70 1.86 -9.69
CA THR A 110 2.18 1.95 -11.08
C THR A 110 1.28 2.86 -11.91
N PHE A 111 1.81 3.98 -12.40
CA PHE A 111 1.17 4.86 -13.36
C PHE A 111 1.57 4.45 -14.79
N LYS A 112 0.58 4.23 -15.65
CA LYS A 112 0.82 4.15 -17.09
C LYS A 112 1.19 5.55 -17.61
N ILE A 113 2.30 5.65 -18.33
CA ILE A 113 2.77 6.89 -18.97
C ILE A 113 2.18 6.95 -20.38
#